data_AF-A0A388TEE6-F1
#
_entry.id   AF-A0A388TEE6-F1
#
_cell.length_a   1.000
_cell.length_b   1.000
_cell.length_c   1.000
_cell.angle_alpha   90.00
_cell.angle_beta   90.00
_cell.angle_gamma   90.00
#
_symmetry.space_group_name_H-M   'P 1'
#
loop_
_entity.id
_entity.type
_entity.pdbx_description
1 polymer ?
#
loop_
_entity_poly.entity_id
_entity_poly.type
_entity_poly.pdbx_seq_one_letter_code
_entity_poly.pdbx_strand_id
1 'polypeptide(L)'
;PRGFGKDGLLDKLAECLSAEQSLPSSALAKIIAQSAADIEPRGLPKDDISACVVYFRNPREALLFTGPPYDQEKDTYYAIIFDGFAGKKAICGGTTANIISRELDRPVSTLPEPPSGSLPPISTMPGIDLITEGILTLTRALEYLEKDKLAEKDAAGHLVDFILQTDILRIMLGAKVNQAHYDPALPIEIEIRRNIVKKIAAVLTAKYFKKVEIQYI
;
A
#
# COMPACT_ATOMS: atom_id res chain seq x y z
N PRO A 1 7.68 9.54 -42.36
CA PRO A 1 7.87 9.40 -40.88
C PRO A 1 7.53 7.97 -40.44
N ARG A 2 8.47 7.24 -39.83
CA ARG A 2 8.32 5.81 -39.51
C ARG A 2 7.52 5.51 -38.22
N GLY A 3 6.78 6.47 -37.69
CA GLY A 3 6.00 6.32 -36.45
C GLY A 3 6.90 5.98 -35.26
N PHE A 4 6.32 5.34 -34.23
CA PHE A 4 7.01 4.98 -32.98
C PHE A 4 8.13 3.97 -33.24
N GLY A 5 7.85 3.03 -34.15
CA GLY A 5 8.84 2.06 -34.63
C GLY A 5 9.41 1.18 -33.53
N LYS A 6 10.29 0.25 -33.93
CA LYS A 6 11.01 -0.58 -32.97
C LYS A 6 12.03 0.24 -32.18
N ASP A 7 12.75 1.13 -32.85
CA ASP A 7 13.84 1.89 -32.25
C ASP A 7 13.32 2.89 -31.21
N GLY A 8 12.25 3.63 -31.51
CA GLY A 8 11.61 4.53 -30.54
C GLY A 8 11.02 3.81 -29.33
N LEU A 9 10.48 2.60 -29.53
CA LEU A 9 10.07 1.75 -28.41
C LEU A 9 11.26 1.35 -27.52
N LEU A 10 12.38 0.93 -28.12
CA LEU A 10 13.59 0.54 -27.38
C LEU A 10 14.17 1.72 -26.60
N ASP A 11 14.23 2.90 -27.23
CA ASP A 11 14.72 4.12 -26.59
C ASP A 11 13.82 4.51 -25.41
N LYS A 12 12.50 4.46 -25.57
CA LYS A 12 11.56 4.77 -24.49
C LYS A 12 11.63 3.77 -23.35
N LEU A 13 11.77 2.47 -23.66
CA LEU A 13 11.96 1.43 -22.64
C LEU A 13 13.26 1.65 -21.87
N ALA A 14 14.36 1.97 -22.56
CA ALA A 14 15.65 2.25 -21.94
C ALA A 14 15.58 3.48 -21.03
N GLU A 15 14.94 4.57 -21.49
CA GLU A 15 14.69 5.77 -20.69
C GLU A 15 13.93 5.43 -19.40
N CYS A 16 12.77 4.76 -19.51
CA CYS A 16 11.94 4.43 -18.35
C CYS A 16 12.65 3.50 -17.36
N LEU A 17 13.27 2.43 -17.85
CA LEU A 17 13.89 1.41 -16.98
C LEU A 17 15.24 1.86 -16.43
N SER A 18 15.94 2.80 -17.10
CA SER A 18 17.13 3.43 -16.52
C SER A 18 16.79 4.36 -15.35
N ALA A 19 15.62 5.02 -15.40
CA ALA A 19 15.13 5.87 -14.33
C ALA A 19 14.55 5.06 -13.16
N GLU A 20 13.72 4.05 -13.44
CA GLU A 20 13.10 3.20 -12.41
C GLU A 20 12.92 1.75 -12.91
N GLN A 21 13.85 0.86 -12.53
CA GLN A 21 13.79 -0.56 -12.89
C GLN A 21 12.59 -1.31 -12.26
N SER A 22 11.98 -0.73 -11.23
CA SER A 22 10.88 -1.33 -10.48
C SER A 22 9.47 -0.95 -10.98
N LEU A 23 9.36 -0.27 -12.13
CA LEU A 23 8.07 0.22 -12.64
C LEU A 23 7.01 -0.89 -12.75
N PRO A 24 5.74 -0.65 -12.36
CA PRO A 24 4.68 -1.59 -12.68
C PRO A 24 4.60 -1.82 -14.20
N SER A 25 4.39 -3.06 -14.64
CA SER A 25 4.16 -3.36 -16.07
C SER A 25 2.97 -2.60 -16.64
N SER A 26 1.91 -2.40 -15.84
CA SER A 26 0.75 -1.57 -16.21
C SER A 26 1.10 -0.10 -16.42
N ALA A 27 1.97 0.47 -15.57
CA ALA A 27 2.45 1.83 -15.74
C ALA A 27 3.32 1.96 -16.99
N LEU A 28 4.22 1.01 -17.22
CA LEU A 28 5.07 0.98 -18.41
C LEU A 28 4.24 0.81 -19.69
N ALA A 29 3.23 -0.05 -19.69
CA ALA A 29 2.29 -0.19 -20.81
C ALA A 29 1.55 1.12 -21.11
N LYS A 30 1.08 1.83 -20.08
CA LYS A 30 0.45 3.14 -20.22
C LYS A 30 1.41 4.18 -20.80
N ILE A 31 2.65 4.22 -20.31
CA ILE A 31 3.69 5.14 -20.82
C ILE A 31 3.98 4.86 -22.29
N ILE A 32 4.12 3.59 -22.69
CA ILE A 32 4.38 3.19 -24.07
C ILE A 32 3.21 3.59 -24.98
N ALA A 33 1.98 3.26 -24.58
CA ALA A 33 0.79 3.61 -25.36
C ALA A 33 0.65 5.13 -25.52
N GLN A 34 0.88 5.89 -24.45
CA GLN A 34 0.86 7.35 -24.49
C GLN A 34 1.97 7.91 -25.37
N SER A 35 3.20 7.38 -25.24
CA SER A 35 4.34 7.81 -26.06
C SER A 35 4.09 7.56 -27.55
N ALA A 36 3.44 6.45 -27.90
CA ALA A 36 3.03 6.16 -29.26
C ALA A 36 1.93 7.11 -29.77
N ALA A 37 1.03 7.57 -28.91
CA ALA A 37 0.02 8.57 -29.25
C ALA A 37 0.63 9.97 -29.45
N ASP A 38 1.58 10.35 -28.59
CA ASP A 38 2.14 11.70 -28.54
C ASP A 38 2.98 12.05 -29.77
N ILE A 39 3.55 11.04 -30.43
CA ILE A 39 4.34 11.23 -31.67
C ILE A 39 3.47 11.41 -32.93
N GLU A 40 2.18 11.07 -32.85
CA GLU A 40 1.28 11.25 -33.98
C GLU A 40 1.00 12.74 -34.20
N PRO A 41 0.70 13.17 -35.44
CA PRO A 41 0.44 14.58 -35.71
C PRO A 41 -0.68 15.14 -34.82
N ARG A 42 -0.35 16.17 -34.03
CA ARG A 42 -1.22 16.81 -33.02
C ARG A 42 -1.58 15.91 -31.82
N GLY A 43 -0.87 14.81 -31.59
CA GLY A 43 -1.16 13.86 -30.50
C GLY A 43 -2.48 13.11 -30.68
N LEU A 44 -2.95 12.97 -31.93
CA LEU A 44 -4.23 12.36 -32.26
C LEU A 44 -3.99 11.07 -33.07
N PRO A 45 -4.01 9.90 -32.41
CA PRO A 45 -3.98 8.61 -33.08
C PRO A 45 -5.14 8.50 -34.06
N LYS A 46 -4.88 7.90 -35.23
CA LYS A 46 -5.92 7.62 -36.24
C LYS A 46 -6.57 6.25 -36.06
N ASP A 47 -6.04 5.43 -35.15
CA ASP A 47 -6.49 4.08 -34.82
C ASP A 47 -6.19 3.80 -33.33
N ASP A 48 -6.76 2.72 -32.80
CA ASP A 48 -6.58 2.31 -31.40
C ASP A 48 -5.12 1.88 -31.13
N ILE A 49 -4.59 2.29 -29.97
CA ILE A 49 -3.24 1.93 -29.51
C ILE A 49 -3.36 0.96 -28.34
N SER A 50 -2.78 -0.22 -28.49
CA SER A 50 -2.69 -1.24 -27.43
C SER A 50 -1.23 -1.56 -27.11
N ALA A 51 -0.91 -1.66 -25.83
CA ALA A 51 0.42 -2.06 -25.35
C ALA A 51 0.30 -3.16 -24.29
N CYS A 52 1.10 -4.21 -24.44
CA CYS A 52 1.24 -5.29 -23.46
C CYS A 52 2.71 -5.38 -23.05
N VAL A 53 2.96 -5.39 -21.74
CA VAL A 53 4.31 -5.39 -21.18
C VAL A 53 4.45 -6.56 -20.21
N VAL A 54 5.47 -7.38 -20.46
CA VAL A 54 5.88 -8.47 -19.58
C VAL A 54 7.40 -8.40 -19.44
N TYR A 55 7.89 -8.26 -18.21
CA TYR A 55 9.32 -8.23 -17.95
C TYR A 55 9.65 -8.70 -16.52
N PHE A 56 10.87 -9.17 -16.33
CA PHE A 56 11.37 -9.61 -15.04
C PHE A 56 11.89 -8.41 -14.23
N ARG A 57 11.57 -8.40 -12.93
CA ARG A 57 12.07 -7.42 -11.97
C ARG A 57 12.12 -8.04 -10.57
N ASN A 58 12.86 -7.41 -9.68
CA ASN A 58 12.76 -7.71 -8.26
C ASN A 58 11.37 -7.28 -7.74
N PRO A 59 10.66 -8.15 -7.00
CA PRO A 59 9.34 -7.81 -6.49
C PRO A 59 9.45 -6.68 -5.48
N ARG A 60 8.53 -5.71 -5.56
CA ARG A 60 8.42 -4.65 -4.57
C ARG A 60 7.67 -5.20 -3.36
N GLU A 61 8.30 -5.16 -2.21
CA GLU A 61 7.69 -5.62 -0.97
C GLU A 61 7.23 -4.44 -0.10
N ALA A 62 6.12 -4.64 0.60
CA ALA A 62 5.68 -3.75 1.67
C ALA A 62 5.27 -4.53 2.92
N LEU A 63 5.38 -3.85 4.05
CA LEU A 63 4.99 -4.36 5.36
C LEU A 63 3.94 -3.43 5.97
N LEU A 64 2.77 -3.98 6.26
CA LEU A 64 1.68 -3.31 6.96
C LEU A 64 1.57 -3.85 8.40
N PHE A 65 1.76 -2.99 9.40
CA PHE A 65 1.56 -3.34 10.79
C PHE A 65 0.22 -2.79 11.27
N THR A 66 -0.71 -3.67 11.66
CA THR A 66 -2.00 -3.27 12.23
C THR A 66 -2.35 -4.06 13.48
N GLY A 67 -2.79 -3.33 14.51
CA GLY A 67 -3.05 -3.88 15.83
C GLY A 67 -1.77 -4.11 16.63
N PRO A 68 -1.77 -3.84 17.94
CA PRO A 68 -0.59 -4.07 18.77
C PRO A 68 -0.38 -5.57 19.04
N PRO A 69 0.88 -6.01 19.30
CA PRO A 69 1.18 -7.40 19.66
C PRO A 69 0.38 -7.87 20.88
N TYR A 70 0.03 -9.17 20.91
CA TYR A 70 -0.68 -9.73 22.07
C TYR A 70 0.13 -9.60 23.37
N ASP A 71 1.43 -9.89 23.27
CA ASP A 71 2.37 -9.87 24.38
C ASP A 71 3.22 -8.59 24.36
N GLN A 72 3.09 -7.78 25.40
CA GLN A 72 3.80 -6.50 25.52
C GLN A 72 5.31 -6.68 25.65
N GLU A 73 5.79 -7.82 26.17
CA GLU A 73 7.22 -8.10 26.27
C GLU A 73 7.87 -8.25 24.89
N LYS A 74 7.06 -8.46 23.85
CA LYS A 74 7.50 -8.58 22.45
C LYS A 74 7.39 -7.28 21.66
N ASP A 75 6.94 -6.18 22.28
CA ASP A 75 6.82 -4.88 21.59
C ASP A 75 8.14 -4.47 20.94
N THR A 76 9.26 -4.49 21.68
CA THR A 76 10.60 -4.17 21.16
C THR A 76 11.01 -5.11 20.02
N TYR A 77 10.75 -6.41 20.18
CA TYR A 77 11.10 -7.42 19.17
C TYR A 77 10.41 -7.15 17.83
N TYR A 78 9.09 -6.90 17.84
CA TYR A 78 8.35 -6.61 16.62
C TYR A 78 8.65 -5.22 16.06
N ALA A 79 8.98 -4.25 16.91
CA ALA A 79 9.45 -2.94 16.46
C ALA A 79 10.76 -3.04 15.67
N ILE A 80 11.72 -3.84 16.14
CA ILE A 80 13.00 -4.08 15.45
C ILE A 80 12.77 -4.80 14.11
N ILE A 81 11.91 -5.83 14.08
CA ILE A 81 11.57 -6.53 12.83
C ILE A 81 10.93 -5.58 11.82
N PHE A 82 9.98 -4.76 12.28
CA PHE A 82 9.30 -3.80 11.43
C PHE A 82 10.28 -2.74 10.91
N ASP A 83 11.15 -2.21 11.76
CA ASP A 83 12.14 -1.19 11.36
C ASP A 83 13.16 -1.73 10.36
N GLY A 84 13.65 -2.95 10.61
CA GLY A 84 14.63 -3.64 9.76
C GLY A 84 14.10 -4.11 8.40
N PHE A 85 12.80 -4.00 8.15
CA PHE A 85 12.23 -4.34 6.85
C PHE A 85 12.68 -3.33 5.78
N ALA A 86 13.28 -3.84 4.70
CA ALA A 86 13.89 -3.05 3.64
C ALA A 86 12.89 -2.45 2.64
N GLY A 87 11.67 -3.00 2.56
CA GLY A 87 10.62 -2.49 1.68
C GLY A 87 9.84 -1.33 2.31
N LYS A 88 8.74 -0.93 1.65
CA LYS A 88 7.87 0.14 2.16
C LYS A 88 7.16 -0.29 3.43
N LYS A 89 6.96 0.64 4.37
CA LYS A 89 6.41 0.38 5.70
C LYS A 89 5.20 1.25 5.97
N ALA A 90 4.10 0.61 6.36
CA ALA A 90 2.89 1.29 6.78
C ALA A 90 2.42 0.81 8.15
N ILE A 91 1.87 1.73 8.95
CA ILE A 91 1.17 1.43 10.19
C ILE A 91 -0.29 1.82 10.08
N CYS A 92 -1.17 0.93 10.49
CA CYS A 92 -2.61 1.18 10.51
C CYS A 92 -3.12 0.92 11.93
N GLY A 93 -3.19 2.00 12.73
CA GLY A 93 -3.61 1.97 14.13
C GLY A 93 -2.75 2.87 15.04
N GLY A 94 -3.41 3.78 15.78
CA GLY A 94 -2.74 4.71 16.68
C GLY A 94 -1.97 4.02 17.81
N THR A 95 -2.53 2.98 18.44
CA THR A 95 -1.84 2.23 19.49
C THR A 95 -0.58 1.55 18.96
N THR A 96 -0.63 0.96 17.77
CA THR A 96 0.56 0.37 17.12
C THR A 96 1.59 1.44 16.82
N ALA A 97 1.18 2.59 16.27
CA ALA A 97 2.08 3.71 15.99
C ALA A 97 2.78 4.21 17.25
N ASN A 98 2.06 4.32 18.37
CA ASN A 98 2.62 4.73 19.67
C ASN A 98 3.61 3.71 20.24
N ILE A 99 3.36 2.41 20.07
CA ILE A 99 4.33 1.37 20.48
C ILE A 99 5.61 1.52 19.66
N ILE A 100 5.50 1.58 18.33
CA ILE A 100 6.68 1.75 17.46
C ILE A 100 7.41 3.06 17.78
N SER A 101 6.68 4.13 18.07
CA SER A 101 7.24 5.41 18.49
C SER A 101 8.09 5.29 19.76
N ARG A 102 7.57 4.60 20.78
CA ARG A 102 8.25 4.36 22.06
C ARG A 102 9.48 3.47 21.89
N GLU A 103 9.34 2.36 21.17
CA GLU A 103 10.41 1.37 21.01
C GLU A 103 11.57 1.85 20.14
N LEU A 104 11.29 2.70 19.16
CA LEU A 104 12.31 3.22 18.24
C LEU A 104 12.82 4.62 18.61
N ASP A 105 12.25 5.25 19.64
CA ASP A 105 12.50 6.65 20.03
C ASP A 105 12.29 7.63 18.87
N ARG A 106 11.15 7.49 18.17
CA ARG A 106 10.78 8.31 17.00
C ARG A 106 9.40 8.93 17.21
N PRO A 107 9.26 10.26 17.28
CA PRO A 107 7.96 10.87 17.54
C PRO A 107 6.99 10.68 16.36
N VAL A 108 5.73 10.34 16.68
CA VAL A 108 4.62 10.40 15.73
C VAL A 108 4.11 11.84 15.67
N SER A 109 3.98 12.37 14.45
CA SER A 109 3.36 13.68 14.21
C SER A 109 2.11 13.50 13.35
N THR A 110 0.96 13.90 13.88
CA THR A 110 -0.30 13.96 13.13
C THR A 110 -0.30 15.17 12.22
N LEU A 111 -0.67 15.00 10.95
CA LEU A 111 -0.78 16.12 10.04
C LEU A 111 -2.03 16.96 10.37
N PRO A 112 -1.91 18.30 10.39
CA PRO A 112 -2.99 19.19 10.85
C PRO A 112 -4.19 19.24 9.90
N GLU A 113 -4.01 18.87 8.64
CA GLU A 113 -5.10 18.80 7.66
C GLU A 113 -5.62 17.36 7.55
N PRO A 114 -6.94 17.12 7.70
CA PRO A 114 -7.51 15.84 7.35
C PRO A 114 -7.33 15.62 5.83
N PRO A 115 -6.81 14.46 5.39
CA PRO A 115 -6.86 14.09 3.99
C PRO A 115 -8.34 14.09 3.60
N SER A 116 -8.65 14.61 2.42
CA SER A 116 -10.03 14.93 2.01
C SER A 116 -11.01 13.79 2.31
N GLY A 117 -11.96 13.94 3.25
CA GLY A 117 -12.90 12.87 3.58
C GLY A 117 -13.36 12.85 5.04
N SER A 118 -14.00 11.75 5.45
CA SER A 118 -14.53 11.54 6.80
C SER A 118 -13.63 10.72 7.72
N LEU A 119 -12.46 10.29 7.23
CA LEU A 119 -11.48 9.54 8.02
C LEU A 119 -10.54 10.48 8.79
N PRO A 120 -9.99 10.03 9.93
CA PRO A 120 -8.99 10.81 10.65
C PRO A 120 -7.73 11.13 9.81
N PRO A 121 -6.98 12.18 10.19
CA PRO A 121 -5.74 12.53 9.52
C PRO A 121 -4.70 11.42 9.56
N ILE A 122 -3.85 11.40 8.52
CA ILE A 122 -2.65 10.58 8.52
C ILE A 122 -1.61 11.16 9.47
N SER A 123 -0.74 10.28 9.97
CA SER A 123 0.41 10.65 10.78
C SER A 123 1.71 10.33 10.04
N THR A 124 2.81 10.87 10.55
CA THR A 124 4.15 10.68 10.00
C THR A 124 5.12 10.29 11.10
N MET A 125 6.11 9.48 10.75
CA MET A 125 7.23 9.10 11.62
C MET A 125 8.46 8.83 10.73
N PRO A 126 9.67 9.26 11.14
CA PRO A 126 10.89 8.93 10.41
C PRO A 126 11.04 7.41 10.18
N GLY A 127 11.28 7.03 8.92
CA GLY A 127 11.44 5.64 8.52
C GLY A 127 10.14 4.88 8.26
N ILE A 128 8.97 5.53 8.30
CA ILE A 128 7.66 4.93 7.99
C ILE A 128 6.99 5.74 6.88
N ASP A 129 6.55 5.06 5.81
CA ASP A 129 6.00 5.71 4.63
C ASP A 129 4.56 6.20 4.81
N LEU A 130 3.76 5.49 5.63
CA LEU A 130 2.34 5.81 5.84
C LEU A 130 1.89 5.41 7.25
N ILE A 131 1.25 6.32 7.97
CA ILE A 131 0.57 6.01 9.23
C ILE A 131 -0.87 6.49 9.14
N THR A 132 -1.82 5.59 9.39
CA THR A 132 -3.26 5.88 9.36
C THR A 132 -3.93 5.48 10.68
N GLU A 133 -5.22 5.82 10.82
CA GLU A 133 -6.12 5.13 11.76
C GLU A 133 -6.11 3.62 11.47
N GLY A 134 -6.50 2.80 12.44
CA GLY A 134 -6.62 1.36 12.32
C GLY A 134 -7.87 0.92 11.55
N ILE A 135 -8.88 0.47 12.29
CA ILE A 135 -9.95 -0.35 11.73
C ILE A 135 -10.84 0.41 10.73
N LEU A 136 -11.02 1.72 10.91
CA LEU A 136 -11.85 2.54 10.02
C LEU A 136 -11.20 2.68 8.65
N THR A 137 -9.89 2.93 8.63
CA THR A 137 -9.11 3.02 7.38
C THR A 137 -9.09 1.66 6.67
N LEU A 138 -8.87 0.54 7.38
CA LEU A 138 -8.91 -0.79 6.76
C LEU A 138 -10.28 -1.10 6.15
N THR A 139 -11.36 -0.80 6.87
CA THR A 139 -12.73 -1.03 6.40
C THR A 139 -13.01 -0.25 5.12
N ARG A 140 -12.65 1.03 5.09
CA ARG A 140 -12.85 1.87 3.91
C ARG A 140 -11.94 1.45 2.75
N ALA A 141 -10.69 1.07 3.01
CA ALA A 141 -9.78 0.58 1.99
C ALA A 141 -10.31 -0.71 1.33
N LEU A 142 -10.90 -1.61 2.11
CA LEU A 142 -11.59 -2.80 1.57
C LEU A 142 -12.73 -2.39 0.61
N GLU A 143 -13.59 -1.46 1.01
CA GLU A 143 -14.69 -0.98 0.16
C GLU A 143 -14.15 -0.39 -1.17
N TYR A 144 -13.04 0.36 -1.11
CA TYR A 144 -12.41 0.96 -2.30
C TYR A 144 -11.83 -0.10 -3.24
N LEU A 145 -11.14 -1.11 -2.70
CA LEU A 145 -10.61 -2.22 -3.47
C LEU A 145 -11.73 -3.05 -4.14
N GLU A 146 -12.85 -3.27 -3.44
CA GLU A 146 -14.00 -4.00 -3.98
C GLU A 146 -14.70 -3.21 -5.11
N LYS A 147 -14.87 -1.89 -4.94
CA LYS A 147 -15.63 -1.02 -5.84
C LYS A 147 -14.80 -0.29 -6.91
N ASP A 148 -13.51 -0.61 -7.06
CA ASP A 148 -12.58 0.05 -8.00
C ASP A 148 -12.45 1.58 -7.78
N LYS A 149 -12.61 2.03 -6.53
CA LYS A 149 -12.42 3.45 -6.17
C LYS A 149 -10.97 3.73 -5.84
N LEU A 150 -10.12 3.76 -6.87
CA LEU A 150 -8.66 3.80 -6.74
C LEU A 150 -8.06 5.21 -6.77
N ALA A 151 -8.88 6.26 -6.82
CA ALA A 151 -8.42 7.65 -6.95
C ALA A 151 -8.85 8.53 -5.76
N GLU A 152 -9.29 7.90 -4.68
CA GLU A 152 -9.70 8.59 -3.45
C GLU A 152 -8.47 9.18 -2.75
N LYS A 153 -8.61 10.38 -2.19
CA LYS A 153 -7.50 11.13 -1.57
C LYS A 153 -7.60 11.21 -0.04
N ASP A 154 -8.43 10.36 0.56
CA ASP A 154 -8.51 10.19 2.01
C ASP A 154 -7.42 9.23 2.52
N ALA A 155 -7.35 9.03 3.85
CA ALA A 155 -6.40 8.10 4.46
C ALA A 155 -6.51 6.65 3.92
N ALA A 156 -7.70 6.20 3.54
CA ALA A 156 -7.90 4.87 2.97
C ALA A 156 -7.48 4.80 1.50
N GLY A 157 -7.68 5.88 0.73
CA GLY A 157 -7.15 6.02 -0.62
C GLY A 157 -5.62 5.95 -0.63
N HIS A 158 -4.96 6.67 0.29
CA HIS A 158 -3.51 6.55 0.46
C HIS A 158 -3.05 5.14 0.84
N LEU A 159 -3.81 4.42 1.66
CA LEU A 159 -3.53 3.01 1.97
C LEU A 159 -3.71 2.11 0.75
N VAL A 160 -4.74 2.32 -0.07
CA VAL A 160 -4.97 1.60 -1.32
C VAL A 160 -3.82 1.85 -2.30
N ASP A 161 -3.42 3.10 -2.48
CA ASP A 161 -2.28 3.48 -3.33
C ASP A 161 -0.99 2.82 -2.85
N PHE A 162 -0.72 2.86 -1.55
CA PHE A 162 0.42 2.19 -0.93
C PHE A 162 0.42 0.69 -1.27
N ILE A 163 -0.71 0.01 -1.10
CA ILE A 163 -0.84 -1.43 -1.36
C ILE A 163 -0.70 -1.74 -2.85
N LEU A 164 -1.38 -1.01 -3.73
CA LEU A 164 -1.40 -1.32 -5.17
C LEU A 164 -0.05 -1.07 -5.85
N GLN A 165 0.80 -0.22 -5.27
CA GLN A 165 2.19 -0.03 -5.69
C GLN A 165 3.15 -1.16 -5.28
N THR A 166 2.66 -2.23 -4.62
CA THR A 166 3.50 -3.34 -4.14
C THR A 166 3.19 -4.61 -4.91
N ASP A 167 4.09 -5.58 -4.89
CA ASP A 167 3.88 -6.89 -5.51
C ASP A 167 3.64 -7.97 -4.45
N ILE A 168 4.34 -7.83 -3.32
CA ILE A 168 4.19 -8.65 -2.12
C ILE A 168 3.82 -7.75 -0.95
N LEU A 169 2.63 -7.93 -0.39
CA LEU A 169 2.19 -7.28 0.84
C LEU A 169 2.30 -8.25 2.02
N ARG A 170 3.19 -7.94 2.96
CA ARG A 170 3.29 -8.64 4.24
C ARG A 170 2.47 -7.86 5.27
N ILE A 171 1.70 -8.56 6.09
CA ILE A 171 0.83 -7.97 7.11
C ILE A 171 1.21 -8.57 8.47
N MET A 172 1.68 -7.70 9.36
CA MET A 172 1.85 -8.00 10.79
C MET A 172 0.54 -7.63 11.50
N LEU A 173 -0.23 -8.64 11.88
CA LEU A 173 -1.55 -8.49 12.50
C LEU A 173 -1.48 -8.80 13.99
N GLY A 174 -1.53 -7.74 14.80
CA GLY A 174 -1.55 -7.83 16.25
C GLY A 174 -2.89 -8.31 16.81
N ALA A 175 -2.80 -9.18 17.82
CA ALA A 175 -3.96 -9.79 18.49
C ALA A 175 -4.22 -9.27 19.93
N LYS A 176 -3.65 -8.13 20.35
CA LYS A 176 -3.91 -7.60 21.69
C LYS A 176 -5.38 -7.26 21.89
N VAL A 177 -5.92 -7.75 23.00
CA VAL A 177 -7.22 -7.33 23.55
C VAL A 177 -7.00 -6.02 24.30
N ASN A 178 -7.79 -4.99 24.02
CA ASN A 178 -7.64 -3.67 24.63
C ASN A 178 -8.02 -3.73 26.12
N GLN A 179 -7.04 -3.89 27.03
CA GLN A 179 -7.28 -4.14 28.47
C GLN A 179 -7.97 -2.98 29.24
N ALA A 180 -8.20 -1.82 28.60
CA ALA A 180 -8.79 -0.64 29.24
C ALA A 180 -10.31 -0.74 29.50
N HIS A 181 -11.00 -1.75 28.95
CA HIS A 181 -12.40 -2.00 29.24
C HIS A 181 -12.65 -3.51 29.32
N TYR A 182 -13.00 -4.04 30.50
CA TYR A 182 -13.59 -5.38 30.63
C TYR A 182 -15.05 -5.32 30.18
N ASP A 183 -15.27 -5.21 28.87
CA ASP A 183 -16.59 -5.35 28.25
C ASP A 183 -16.65 -6.74 27.55
N PRO A 184 -17.65 -7.60 27.82
CA PRO A 184 -17.83 -8.89 27.16
C PRO A 184 -17.87 -8.84 25.61
N ALA A 185 -18.01 -7.65 25.02
CA ALA A 185 -17.93 -7.42 23.57
C ALA A 185 -16.48 -7.44 22.99
N LEU A 186 -15.43 -7.48 23.81
CA LEU A 186 -14.03 -7.40 23.34
C LEU A 186 -13.49 -8.52 22.42
N PRO A 187 -14.04 -9.76 22.37
CA PRO A 187 -13.67 -10.72 21.33
C PRO A 187 -13.96 -10.20 19.91
N ILE A 188 -14.92 -9.27 19.79
CA ILE A 188 -15.47 -8.86 18.51
C ILE A 188 -14.50 -7.95 17.74
N GLU A 189 -13.77 -7.03 18.38
CA GLU A 189 -12.92 -6.07 17.64
C GLU A 189 -11.72 -6.75 16.96
N ILE A 190 -11.08 -7.71 17.65
CA ILE A 190 -10.00 -8.51 17.07
C ILE A 190 -10.53 -9.38 15.93
N GLU A 191 -11.69 -9.99 16.12
CA GLU A 191 -12.36 -10.77 15.07
C GLU A 191 -12.71 -9.91 13.86
N ILE A 192 -13.22 -8.69 14.07
CA ILE A 192 -13.51 -7.73 13.01
C ILE A 192 -12.23 -7.37 12.25
N ARG A 193 -11.14 -6.99 12.93
CA ARG A 193 -9.86 -6.65 12.27
C ARG A 193 -9.30 -7.83 11.49
N ARG A 194 -9.29 -9.02 12.09
CA ARG A 194 -8.84 -10.25 11.43
C ARG A 194 -9.67 -10.56 10.18
N ASN A 195 -10.99 -10.40 10.27
CA ASN A 195 -11.89 -10.64 9.15
C ASN A 195 -11.69 -9.62 8.03
N ILE A 196 -11.52 -8.34 8.35
CA ILE A 196 -11.25 -7.30 7.36
C ILE A 196 -9.90 -7.55 6.67
N VAL A 197 -8.83 -7.84 7.42
CA VAL A 197 -7.51 -8.15 6.84
C VAL A 197 -7.59 -9.37 5.91
N LYS A 198 -8.32 -10.42 6.30
CA LYS A 198 -8.55 -11.59 5.44
C LYS A 198 -9.30 -11.23 4.16
N LYS A 199 -10.33 -10.39 4.23
CA LYS A 199 -11.09 -9.92 3.06
C LYS A 199 -10.20 -9.09 2.13
N ILE A 200 -9.41 -8.16 2.68
CA ILE A 200 -8.43 -7.38 1.92
C ILE A 200 -7.46 -8.33 1.20
N ALA A 201 -6.88 -9.30 1.90
CA ALA A 201 -5.97 -10.26 1.31
C ALA A 201 -6.61 -11.06 0.16
N ALA A 202 -7.87 -11.48 0.33
CA ALA A 202 -8.62 -12.18 -0.70
C ALA A 202 -8.86 -11.31 -1.95
N VAL A 203 -9.31 -10.06 -1.75
CA VAL A 203 -9.53 -9.11 -2.86
C VAL A 203 -8.23 -8.80 -3.60
N LEU A 204 -7.14 -8.54 -2.87
CA LEU A 204 -5.82 -8.28 -3.45
C LEU A 204 -5.29 -9.45 -4.27
N THR A 205 -5.50 -10.68 -3.79
CA THR A 205 -5.05 -11.90 -4.50
C THR A 205 -5.91 -12.16 -5.74
N ALA A 206 -7.24 -12.11 -5.60
CA ALA A 206 -8.18 -12.50 -6.66
C ALA A 206 -8.34 -11.45 -7.76
N LYS A 207 -8.33 -10.17 -7.41
CA LYS A 207 -8.62 -9.06 -8.34
C LYS A 207 -7.36 -8.33 -8.79
N TYR A 208 -6.38 -8.16 -7.90
CA TYR A 208 -5.19 -7.36 -8.16
C TYR A 208 -3.90 -8.18 -8.32
N PHE A 209 -4.01 -9.52 -8.28
CA PHE A 209 -2.92 -10.48 -8.47
C PHE A 209 -1.69 -10.20 -7.58
N LYS A 210 -1.92 -9.70 -6.36
CA LYS A 210 -0.86 -9.47 -5.37
C LYS A 210 -0.58 -10.75 -4.58
N LYS A 211 0.66 -10.93 -4.14
CA LYS A 211 0.99 -11.91 -3.11
C LYS A 211 0.75 -11.28 -1.74
N VAL A 212 -0.04 -11.92 -0.88
CA VAL A 212 -0.30 -11.43 0.48
C VAL A 212 0.13 -12.47 1.51
N GLU A 213 0.92 -12.05 2.49
CA GLU A 213 1.40 -12.89 3.59
C GLU A 213 0.95 -12.29 4.92
N ILE A 214 0.25 -13.06 5.75
CA ILE A 214 -0.25 -12.59 7.05
C ILE A 214 0.51 -13.32 8.16
N GLN A 215 1.19 -12.54 9.01
CA GLN A 215 1.81 -13.00 10.24
C GLN A 215 0.99 -12.50 11.43
N TYR A 216 0.55 -13.42 12.28
CA TYR A 216 -0.12 -13.10 13.54
C TYR A 216 0.93 -12.87 14.63
N ILE A 217 0.78 -11.78 15.40
CA ILE A 217 1.78 -11.33 16.38
C ILE A 217 1.17 -10.91 17.72
#